data_AF-A0AA88D0P5-F1
#
_entry.id   AF-A0AA88D0P5-F1
#
_cell.length_a   1.000
_cell.length_b   1.000
_cell.length_c   1.000
_cell.angle_alpha   90.00
_cell.angle_beta   90.00
_cell.angle_gamma   90.00
#
_symmetry.space_group_name_H-M   'P 1'
#
loop_
_entity.id
_entity.type
_entity.pdbx_description
1 polymer ?
#
loop_
_entity_poly.entity_id
_entity_poly.type
_entity_poly.pdbx_seq_one_letter_code
_entity_poly.pdbx_strand_id
1 'polypeptide(L)'
;MECFAGFSHTLPTIIFRRSINYDASSKRAKTVCLRAKIDDENDPLLQAAIAAASLRLQETFRPGKPIFLSVSIDGNFFFPRPGISSNKPLFLDPYAGCFVPPQIDVDTKQCSLHYFLATKFIDDKLLDTVNQIDGLKQVVLLMDGMDTRPYRLSWPTSTIIYDVSPDRIFKTAAEKLEGVGAKIPKGCLFRHVPSESSNVQQSLRAKGFNGNLPSIWAIQGLPVMTLSSLEEILLLVSGLATNGCFFVGEFPAWLAETDMGIKCSKKESMEKVFLNNGFRVNMISHMEVARSFGKSLTPENYNNILFVAEQLRFSDDQMETWRREFQRVEEDGDEEGFEEL
;
A
#
# COMPACT_ATOMS: atom_id res chain seq x y z
N MET A 1 -4.87 -3.13 -25.79
CA MET A 1 -3.63 -2.35 -26.03
C MET A 1 -2.89 -2.35 -24.71
N GLU A 2 -1.86 -3.18 -24.62
CA GLU A 2 -1.05 -3.39 -23.42
C GLU A 2 -0.14 -2.17 -23.21
N CYS A 3 -0.30 -1.47 -22.09
CA CYS A 3 0.66 -0.46 -21.65
C CYS A 3 1.83 -1.18 -20.99
N PHE A 4 2.77 -1.68 -21.80
CA PHE A 4 4.03 -2.24 -21.30
C PHE A 4 4.89 -1.12 -20.70
N ALA A 5 4.88 -0.99 -19.37
CA ALA A 5 5.98 -0.39 -18.65
C ALA A 5 7.13 -1.41 -18.60
N GLY A 6 7.82 -1.57 -19.73
CA GLY A 6 9.01 -2.42 -19.83
C GLY A 6 10.21 -1.73 -19.21
N PHE A 7 10.67 -2.20 -18.06
CA PHE A 7 11.99 -1.84 -17.55
C PHE A 7 13.04 -2.69 -18.29
N SER A 8 14.07 -2.07 -18.87
CA SER A 8 15.16 -2.84 -19.47
C SER A 8 15.99 -3.49 -18.37
N HIS A 9 16.29 -4.79 -18.55
CA HIS A 9 17.13 -5.55 -17.64
C HIS A 9 18.57 -5.05 -17.73
N THR A 10 19.04 -4.32 -16.72
CA THR A 10 20.45 -4.09 -16.47
C THR A 10 20.85 -4.86 -15.21
N LEU A 11 22.02 -5.50 -15.22
CA LEU A 11 22.57 -6.25 -14.09
C LEU A 11 22.52 -5.42 -12.79
N PRO A 12 22.11 -6.01 -11.65
CA PRO A 12 21.99 -5.28 -10.39
C PRO A 12 23.38 -4.89 -9.86
N THR A 13 23.65 -3.59 -9.76
CA THR A 13 24.76 -3.07 -8.96
C THR A 13 24.39 -3.22 -7.48
N ILE A 14 25.22 -3.92 -6.70
CA ILE A 14 25.05 -4.05 -5.25
C ILE A 14 25.21 -2.66 -4.62
N ILE A 15 24.11 -2.03 -4.20
CA ILE A 15 24.11 -0.77 -3.46
C ILE A 15 24.15 -1.10 -1.98
N PHE A 16 25.33 -1.00 -1.36
CA PHE A 16 25.50 -1.20 0.08
C PHE A 16 24.82 -0.11 0.90
N ARG A 17 24.21 -0.52 2.03
CA ARG A 17 23.62 0.37 3.03
C ARG A 17 24.73 1.19 3.70
N ARG A 18 24.51 2.49 3.91
CA ARG A 18 25.32 3.25 4.88
C ARG A 18 24.94 2.74 6.27
N SER A 19 25.89 2.15 6.99
CA SER A 19 25.63 1.59 8.33
C SER A 19 25.05 2.69 9.24
N ILE A 20 23.85 2.46 9.76
CA ILE A 20 23.30 3.23 10.87
C ILE A 20 23.46 2.32 12.09
N ASN A 21 24.42 2.65 12.95
CA ASN A 21 24.64 1.95 14.21
C ASN A 21 23.39 2.13 15.08
N TYR A 22 22.66 1.03 15.32
CA TYR A 22 21.72 0.97 16.42
C TYR A 22 22.52 0.74 17.70
N ASP A 23 22.85 1.83 18.40
CA ASP A 23 23.41 1.74 19.75
C ASP A 23 22.31 1.24 20.71
N ALA A 24 22.39 -0.04 21.06
CA ALA A 24 21.56 -0.66 22.07
C ALA A 24 21.99 -0.20 23.47
N SER A 25 21.56 1.00 23.89
CA SER A 25 21.66 1.42 25.29
C SER A 25 20.28 1.39 25.96
N SER A 26 20.05 0.32 26.71
CA SER A 26 18.89 0.14 27.58
C SER A 26 18.84 1.23 28.65
N LYS A 27 17.85 2.14 28.56
CA LYS A 27 17.35 2.89 29.72
C LYS A 27 15.86 2.68 29.86
N ARG A 28 15.51 1.94 30.90
CA ARG A 28 14.15 1.57 31.32
C ARG A 28 13.41 2.81 31.82
N ALA A 29 12.77 3.55 30.92
CA ALA A 29 11.82 4.60 31.30
C ALA A 29 10.44 3.96 31.49
N LYS A 30 9.89 4.05 32.70
CA LYS A 30 8.49 3.71 32.98
C LYS A 30 7.60 4.74 32.28
N THR A 31 7.18 4.46 31.05
CA THR A 31 6.14 5.26 30.39
C THR A 31 4.79 4.85 30.97
N VAL A 32 4.22 5.74 31.78
CA VAL A 32 2.83 5.69 32.19
C VAL A 32 1.98 5.80 30.92
N CYS A 33 1.26 4.73 30.59
CA CYS A 33 0.29 4.71 29.49
C CYS A 33 -0.92 5.56 29.90
N LEU A 34 -0.87 6.86 29.61
CA LEU A 34 -2.07 7.70 29.60
C LEU A 34 -2.81 7.40 28.29
N ARG A 35 -3.71 6.41 28.37
CA ARG A 35 -4.66 6.08 27.30
C ARG A 35 -5.73 7.17 27.27
N ALA A 36 -5.40 8.32 26.67
CA ALA A 36 -6.40 9.31 26.31
C ALA A 36 -7.32 8.67 25.26
N LYS A 37 -8.60 8.49 25.60
CA LYS A 37 -9.62 8.15 24.60
C LYS A 37 -9.72 9.35 23.66
N ILE A 38 -9.18 9.22 22.46
CA ILE A 38 -9.46 10.16 21.38
C ILE A 38 -10.92 9.93 21.01
N ASP A 39 -11.75 10.96 21.23
CA ASP A 39 -13.15 10.97 20.83
C ASP A 39 -13.24 10.70 19.32
N ASP A 40 -14.09 9.74 18.93
CA ASP A 40 -14.15 9.21 17.57
C ASP A 40 -14.49 10.31 16.54
N GLU A 41 -15.22 11.36 16.94
CA GLU A 41 -15.61 12.44 16.03
C GLU A 41 -14.44 13.31 15.56
N ASN A 42 -13.36 13.42 16.35
CA ASN A 42 -12.23 14.32 16.07
C ASN A 42 -10.93 13.61 15.67
N ASP A 43 -10.96 12.31 15.39
CA ASP A 43 -9.77 11.58 14.94
C ASP A 43 -9.51 11.83 13.43
N PRO A 44 -8.44 12.57 13.06
CA PRO A 44 -8.15 12.87 11.67
C PRO A 44 -7.84 11.62 10.82
N LEU A 45 -7.32 10.54 11.43
CA LEU A 45 -7.07 9.29 10.71
C LEU A 45 -8.39 8.60 10.36
N LEU A 46 -9.32 8.56 11.31
CA LEU A 46 -10.65 7.99 11.08
C LEU A 46 -11.43 8.79 10.03
N GLN A 47 -11.38 10.13 10.09
CA GLN A 47 -12.04 10.98 9.10
C GLN A 47 -11.45 10.79 7.70
N ALA A 48 -10.12 10.68 7.57
CA ALA A 48 -9.48 10.38 6.29
C ALA A 48 -9.92 9.01 5.73
N ALA A 49 -9.98 7.98 6.59
CA ALA A 49 -10.43 6.64 6.20
C ALA A 49 -11.91 6.64 5.73
N ILE A 50 -12.80 7.35 6.44
CA ILE A 50 -14.21 7.51 6.06
C ILE A 50 -14.33 8.27 4.73
N ALA A 51 -13.53 9.32 4.52
CA ALA A 51 -13.51 10.07 3.27
C ALA A 51 -13.07 9.20 2.08
N ALA A 52 -11.99 8.42 2.26
CA ALA A 52 -11.53 7.45 1.26
C ALA A 52 -12.61 6.39 0.94
N ALA A 53 -13.25 5.81 1.96
CA ALA A 53 -14.37 4.89 1.76
C ALA A 53 -15.56 5.54 1.04
N SER A 54 -15.87 6.81 1.34
CA SER A 54 -16.93 7.57 0.69
C SER A 54 -16.66 7.77 -0.81
N LEU A 55 -15.41 8.06 -1.18
CA LEU A 55 -14.99 8.13 -2.59
C LEU A 55 -15.19 6.78 -3.30
N ARG A 56 -14.81 5.66 -2.67
CA ARG A 56 -15.04 4.32 -3.25
C ARG A 56 -16.54 4.00 -3.40
N LEU A 57 -17.37 4.43 -2.47
CA LEU A 57 -18.82 4.29 -2.54
C LEU A 57 -19.41 5.11 -3.70
N GLN A 58 -18.99 6.37 -3.85
CA GLN A 58 -19.40 7.23 -4.95
C GLN A 58 -19.08 6.59 -6.32
N GLU A 59 -17.87 6.06 -6.48
CA GLU A 59 -17.48 5.42 -7.74
C GLU A 59 -18.34 4.17 -8.01
N THR A 60 -18.63 3.36 -6.98
CA THR A 60 -19.47 2.16 -7.11
C THR A 60 -20.87 2.46 -7.67
N PHE A 61 -21.44 3.63 -7.35
CA PHE A 61 -22.77 4.05 -7.83
C PHE A 61 -22.75 4.85 -9.15
N ARG A 62 -21.59 5.02 -9.79
CA ARG A 62 -21.50 5.67 -11.11
C ARG A 62 -22.10 4.75 -12.20
N PRO A 63 -22.98 5.23 -13.10
CA PRO A 63 -23.38 6.62 -13.34
C PRO A 63 -24.71 7.00 -12.66
N GLY A 64 -24.61 7.81 -11.61
CA GLY A 64 -25.67 8.75 -11.23
C GLY A 64 -27.04 8.15 -10.89
N LYS A 65 -27.11 7.17 -9.98
CA LYS A 65 -28.30 7.10 -9.14
C LYS A 65 -28.11 8.04 -7.93
N PRO A 66 -29.02 8.99 -7.68
CA PRO A 66 -28.93 9.85 -6.50
C PRO A 66 -28.95 9.00 -5.24
N ILE A 67 -28.09 9.36 -4.29
CA ILE A 67 -27.98 8.75 -2.97
C ILE A 67 -29.22 9.16 -2.17
N PHE A 68 -30.31 8.38 -2.28
CA PHE A 68 -31.29 8.29 -1.22
C PHE A 68 -31.01 6.98 -0.49
N LEU A 69 -30.30 7.06 0.64
CA LEU A 69 -30.23 5.97 1.61
C LEU A 69 -31.64 5.79 2.21
N SER A 70 -32.51 5.10 1.49
CA SER A 70 -33.70 4.51 2.12
C SER A 70 -33.23 3.23 2.80
N VAL A 71 -32.97 3.34 4.10
CA VAL A 71 -32.85 2.18 4.97
C VAL A 71 -34.24 1.52 4.98
N SER A 72 -34.41 0.41 4.27
CA SER A 72 -35.57 -0.45 4.52
C SER A 72 -35.35 -1.12 5.87
N ILE A 73 -36.41 -1.22 6.66
CA ILE A 73 -36.43 -1.74 8.04
C ILE A 73 -35.94 -3.21 8.13
N ASP A 74 -35.69 -3.86 6.98
CA ASP A 74 -35.42 -5.30 6.86
C ASP A 74 -33.96 -5.66 6.51
N GLY A 75 -33.01 -4.72 6.49
CA GLY A 75 -31.56 -5.03 6.41
C GLY A 75 -31.02 -5.56 5.07
N ASN A 76 -31.80 -5.54 3.98
CA ASN A 76 -31.33 -5.98 2.66
C ASN A 76 -30.80 -4.82 1.80
N PHE A 77 -29.52 -4.91 1.38
CA PHE A 77 -28.92 -4.04 0.37
C PHE A 77 -29.40 -4.42 -1.04
N PHE A 78 -30.04 -3.49 -1.75
CA PHE A 78 -30.53 -3.72 -3.11
C PHE A 78 -29.48 -3.29 -4.16
N PHE A 79 -28.98 -4.23 -4.95
CA PHE A 79 -28.09 -3.96 -6.09
C PHE A 79 -28.91 -3.86 -7.40
N PRO A 80 -29.05 -2.68 -8.03
CA PRO A 80 -29.77 -2.56 -9.29
C PRO A 80 -28.92 -3.00 -10.49
N ARG A 81 -29.57 -3.56 -11.52
CA ARG A 81 -28.92 -3.98 -12.78
C ARG A 81 -28.33 -2.79 -13.57
N PRO A 82 -27.14 -2.93 -14.18
CA PRO A 82 -26.48 -1.84 -14.90
C PRO A 82 -27.13 -1.55 -16.26
N GLY A 83 -27.45 -0.28 -16.51
CA GLY A 83 -27.84 0.24 -17.83
C GLY A 83 -26.65 0.45 -18.76
N ILE A 84 -26.91 0.43 -20.06
CA ILE A 84 -25.91 0.57 -21.13
C ILE A 84 -25.58 2.06 -21.30
N SER A 85 -24.53 2.53 -20.63
CA SER A 85 -23.94 3.86 -20.79
C SER A 85 -22.42 3.75 -20.72
N SER A 86 -21.69 4.58 -21.47
CA SER A 86 -20.22 4.71 -21.47
C SER A 86 -19.62 5.19 -20.14
N ASN A 87 -20.48 5.37 -19.13
CA ASN A 87 -20.16 5.94 -17.85
C ASN A 87 -20.24 4.88 -16.73
N LYS A 88 -19.77 3.66 -17.04
CA LYS A 88 -19.60 2.57 -16.06
C LYS A 88 -18.56 2.96 -15.00
N PRO A 89 -18.68 2.41 -13.79
CA PRO A 89 -17.70 2.62 -12.74
C PRO A 89 -16.39 1.90 -13.13
N LEU A 90 -15.25 2.51 -12.79
CA LEU A 90 -13.90 1.98 -12.98
C LEU A 90 -13.68 0.74 -12.12
N PHE A 91 -14.24 0.72 -10.91
CA PHE A 91 -14.23 -0.42 -10.00
C PHE A 91 -15.50 -0.44 -9.15
N LEU A 92 -15.77 -1.58 -8.53
CA LEU A 92 -16.88 -1.76 -7.59
C LEU A 92 -16.29 -2.06 -6.21
N ASP A 93 -16.79 -1.36 -5.20
CA ASP A 93 -16.56 -1.65 -3.79
C ASP A 93 -17.92 -1.89 -3.10
N PRO A 94 -18.38 -3.15 -3.02
CA PRO A 94 -19.66 -3.47 -2.40
C PRO A 94 -19.67 -3.25 -0.89
N TYR A 95 -18.51 -3.06 -0.27
CA TYR A 95 -18.37 -2.98 1.18
C TYR A 95 -18.18 -1.55 1.70
N ALA A 96 -17.76 -0.61 0.85
CA ALA A 96 -17.55 0.80 1.23
C ALA A 96 -18.74 1.40 1.99
N GLY A 97 -19.97 1.02 1.63
CA GLY A 97 -21.20 1.53 2.25
C GLY A 97 -21.35 1.23 3.74
N CYS A 98 -20.70 0.19 4.28
CA CYS A 98 -20.79 -0.12 5.71
C CYS A 98 -19.95 0.84 6.57
N PHE A 99 -19.00 1.56 5.98
CA PHE A 99 -18.14 2.51 6.69
C PHE A 99 -18.71 3.92 6.72
N VAL A 100 -19.49 4.30 5.72
CA VAL A 100 -19.96 5.68 5.50
C VAL A 100 -21.22 5.94 6.35
N PRO A 101 -21.21 6.96 7.23
CA PRO A 101 -22.39 7.35 7.99
C PRO A 101 -23.56 7.76 7.09
N PRO A 102 -24.82 7.54 7.51
CA PRO A 102 -26.01 7.90 6.70
C PRO A 102 -26.17 9.40 6.41
N GLN A 103 -25.45 10.26 7.13
CA GLN A 103 -25.65 11.71 7.16
C GLN A 103 -24.53 12.52 6.46
N ILE A 104 -23.55 11.85 5.84
CA ILE A 104 -22.59 12.59 5.02
C ILE A 104 -23.33 13.03 3.76
N ASP A 105 -23.66 14.32 3.69
CA ASP A 105 -23.92 15.00 2.43
C ASP A 105 -22.61 14.89 1.65
N VAL A 106 -22.47 13.78 0.91
CA VAL A 106 -21.27 13.52 0.13
C VAL A 106 -21.26 14.63 -0.88
N ASP A 107 -20.43 15.66 -0.65
CA ASP A 107 -20.40 16.85 -1.49
C ASP A 107 -20.11 16.36 -2.91
N THR A 108 -21.19 16.24 -3.68
CA THR A 108 -21.22 15.62 -5.00
C THR A 108 -20.44 16.46 -6.00
N LYS A 109 -19.93 17.62 -5.56
CA LYS A 109 -19.15 18.57 -6.32
C LYS A 109 -17.66 18.28 -6.34
N GLN A 110 -17.13 17.41 -5.47
CA GLN A 110 -15.71 17.02 -5.50
C GLN A 110 -15.54 15.51 -5.68
N CYS A 111 -16.21 14.99 -6.71
CA CYS A 111 -15.87 13.70 -7.30
C CYS A 111 -14.44 13.76 -7.83
N SER A 112 -13.47 13.28 -7.06
CA SER A 112 -12.09 13.22 -7.54
C SER A 112 -11.91 12.00 -8.45
N LEU A 113 -12.19 12.18 -9.75
CA LEU A 113 -11.90 11.18 -10.78
C LEU A 113 -10.44 10.69 -10.67
N HIS A 114 -9.53 11.54 -10.20
CA HIS A 114 -8.15 11.17 -9.90
C HIS A 114 -8.03 10.06 -8.85
N TYR A 115 -8.71 10.16 -7.70
CA TYR A 115 -8.70 9.09 -6.69
C TYR A 115 -9.25 7.77 -7.26
N PHE A 116 -10.25 7.83 -8.14
CA PHE A 116 -10.80 6.62 -8.75
C PHE A 116 -9.83 5.97 -9.72
N LEU A 117 -9.15 6.79 -10.53
CA LEU A 117 -8.10 6.33 -11.45
C LEU A 117 -6.90 5.76 -10.68
N ALA A 118 -6.48 6.41 -9.60
CA ALA A 118 -5.45 5.93 -8.68
C ALA A 118 -5.82 4.56 -8.10
N THR A 119 -7.02 4.45 -7.53
CA THR A 119 -7.52 3.19 -6.95
C THR A 119 -7.55 2.07 -7.99
N LYS A 120 -8.08 2.34 -9.19
CA LYS A 120 -8.14 1.36 -10.28
C LYS A 120 -6.75 0.95 -10.76
N PHE A 121 -5.84 1.91 -10.92
CA PHE A 121 -4.47 1.65 -11.34
C PHE A 121 -3.72 0.78 -10.34
N ILE A 122 -3.87 1.08 -9.04
CA ILE A 122 -3.27 0.29 -7.95
C ILE A 122 -3.87 -1.11 -7.93
N ASP A 123 -5.19 -1.25 -8.05
CA ASP A 123 -5.88 -2.56 -8.10
C ASP A 123 -5.35 -3.43 -9.25
N ASP A 124 -5.26 -2.87 -10.45
CA ASP A 124 -4.76 -3.58 -11.63
C ASP A 124 -3.31 -3.99 -11.44
N LYS A 125 -2.45 -3.07 -10.98
CA LYS A 125 -1.03 -3.36 -10.77
C LYS A 125 -0.83 -4.45 -9.72
N LEU A 126 -1.62 -4.43 -8.65
CA LEU A 126 -1.61 -5.46 -7.61
C LEU A 126 -1.94 -6.84 -8.21
N LEU A 127 -3.05 -6.95 -8.94
CA LEU A 127 -3.47 -8.22 -9.54
C LEU A 127 -2.48 -8.68 -10.63
N ASP A 128 -2.04 -7.80 -11.50
CA ASP A 128 -1.10 -8.12 -12.59
C ASP A 128 0.21 -8.68 -12.05
N THR A 129 0.80 -8.04 -11.04
CA THR A 129 2.04 -8.53 -10.42
C THR A 129 1.83 -9.83 -9.66
N VAL A 130 0.75 -9.96 -8.89
CA VAL A 130 0.46 -11.18 -8.12
C VAL A 130 0.19 -12.38 -9.04
N ASN A 131 -0.41 -12.17 -10.21
CA ASN A 131 -0.61 -13.20 -11.23
C ASN A 131 0.70 -13.68 -11.88
N GLN A 132 1.76 -12.88 -11.85
CA GLN A 132 3.08 -13.24 -12.40
C GLN A 132 3.98 -13.93 -11.36
N ILE A 133 3.57 -13.99 -10.09
CA ILE A 133 4.33 -14.65 -9.02
C ILE A 133 3.92 -16.11 -8.92
N ASP A 134 4.86 -17.01 -9.17
CA ASP A 134 4.68 -18.44 -8.94
C ASP A 134 4.67 -18.78 -7.44
N GLY A 135 3.91 -19.81 -7.07
CA GLY A 135 3.83 -20.27 -5.69
C GLY A 135 3.11 -19.31 -4.74
N LEU A 136 3.72 -19.06 -3.58
CA LEU A 136 3.16 -18.22 -2.50
C LEU A 136 3.31 -16.74 -2.85
N LYS A 137 2.19 -16.01 -2.83
CA LYS A 137 2.11 -14.60 -3.21
C LYS A 137 1.92 -13.76 -1.97
N GLN A 138 2.76 -12.75 -1.78
CA GLN A 138 2.68 -11.84 -0.63
C GLN A 138 2.25 -10.45 -1.08
N VAL A 139 1.18 -9.94 -0.51
CA VAL A 139 0.67 -8.59 -0.76
C VAL A 139 0.73 -7.82 0.55
N VAL A 140 1.34 -6.65 0.55
CA VAL A 140 1.36 -5.77 1.73
C VAL A 140 0.68 -4.45 1.38
N LEU A 141 -0.38 -4.12 2.11
CA LEU A 141 -1.17 -2.92 1.94
C LEU A 141 -0.87 -1.98 3.12
N LEU A 142 -0.22 -0.85 2.85
CA LEU A 142 0.01 0.24 3.80
C LEU A 142 -1.15 1.24 3.70
N MET A 143 -2.16 1.11 4.56
CA MET A 143 -3.47 1.74 4.35
C MET A 143 -4.03 2.41 5.62
N ASP A 144 -5.19 3.02 5.49
CA ASP A 144 -5.91 3.77 6.54
C ASP A 144 -6.76 2.89 7.50
N GLY A 145 -6.85 1.58 7.24
CA GLY A 145 -7.58 0.61 8.06
C GLY A 145 -9.01 0.31 7.58
N MET A 146 -9.51 1.02 6.56
CA MET A 146 -10.80 0.73 5.92
C MET A 146 -10.64 0.14 4.51
N ASP A 147 -9.48 -0.38 4.13
CA ASP A 147 -9.27 -0.98 2.80
C ASP A 147 -10.08 -2.28 2.60
N THR A 148 -10.84 -2.33 1.51
CA THR A 148 -11.72 -3.44 1.13
C THR A 148 -11.14 -4.37 0.08
N ARG A 149 -9.96 -4.06 -0.48
CA ARG A 149 -9.24 -4.89 -1.46
C ARG A 149 -9.13 -6.36 -1.05
N PRO A 150 -8.84 -6.72 0.22
CA PRO A 150 -8.79 -8.13 0.64
C PRO A 150 -10.09 -8.90 0.38
N TYR A 151 -11.23 -8.20 0.32
CA TYR A 151 -12.57 -8.77 0.18
C TYR A 151 -13.16 -8.62 -1.23
N ARG A 152 -12.79 -7.57 -1.97
CA ARG A 152 -13.40 -7.25 -3.28
C ARG A 152 -12.56 -7.65 -4.49
N LEU A 153 -11.23 -7.74 -4.35
CA LEU A 153 -10.37 -8.14 -5.46
C LEU A 153 -10.34 -9.66 -5.61
N SER A 154 -10.26 -10.13 -6.87
CA SER A 154 -10.20 -11.56 -7.21
C SER A 154 -8.78 -12.09 -7.08
N TRP A 155 -8.29 -12.15 -5.84
CA TRP A 155 -6.94 -12.63 -5.55
C TRP A 155 -6.74 -14.10 -5.99
N PRO A 156 -5.62 -14.42 -6.66
CA PRO A 156 -5.25 -15.81 -6.95
C PRO A 156 -5.08 -16.64 -5.68
N THR A 157 -5.27 -17.96 -5.79
CA THR A 157 -5.00 -18.87 -4.66
C THR A 157 -3.53 -18.80 -4.22
N SER A 158 -3.30 -19.13 -2.94
CA SER A 158 -1.99 -19.02 -2.29
C SER A 158 -1.51 -17.57 -2.16
N THR A 159 -2.44 -16.63 -1.95
CA THR A 159 -2.13 -15.24 -1.65
C THR A 159 -2.30 -14.96 -0.15
N ILE A 160 -1.27 -14.39 0.48
CA ILE A 160 -1.36 -13.82 1.82
C ILE A 160 -1.34 -12.30 1.69
N ILE A 161 -2.34 -11.67 2.29
CA ILE A 161 -2.53 -10.22 2.27
C ILE A 161 -2.29 -9.71 3.68
N TYR A 162 -1.30 -8.83 3.82
CA TYR A 162 -0.96 -8.14 5.04
C TYR A 162 -1.52 -6.72 4.97
N ASP A 163 -2.38 -6.36 5.91
CA ASP A 163 -2.85 -4.98 6.06
C ASP A 163 -2.07 -4.31 7.19
N VAL A 164 -1.26 -3.33 6.85
CA VAL A 164 -0.51 -2.51 7.80
C VAL A 164 -1.26 -1.19 7.96
N SER A 165 -2.01 -1.08 9.05
CA SER A 165 -2.93 0.04 9.28
C SER A 165 -3.14 0.32 10.76
N PRO A 166 -3.77 1.44 11.14
CA PRO A 166 -4.06 1.75 12.54
C PRO A 166 -4.98 0.70 13.20
N ASP A 167 -4.53 0.08 14.30
CA ASP A 167 -5.22 -1.07 14.93
C ASP A 167 -6.67 -0.76 15.33
N ARG A 168 -6.91 0.46 15.81
CA ARG A 168 -8.24 0.92 16.21
C ARG A 168 -9.22 0.97 15.03
N ILE A 169 -8.79 1.58 13.92
CA ILE A 169 -9.64 1.75 12.72
C ILE A 169 -9.90 0.39 12.09
N PHE A 170 -8.85 -0.44 11.99
CA PHE A 170 -8.96 -1.79 11.46
C PHE A 170 -9.99 -2.63 12.21
N LYS A 171 -9.95 -2.66 13.55
CA LYS A 171 -10.89 -3.47 14.35
C LYS A 171 -12.35 -3.08 14.08
N THR A 172 -12.66 -1.79 14.12
CA THR A 172 -14.00 -1.29 13.82
C THR A 172 -14.42 -1.62 12.38
N ALA A 173 -13.51 -1.50 11.41
CA ALA A 173 -13.78 -1.84 10.03
C ALA A 173 -14.03 -3.35 9.84
N ALA A 174 -13.22 -4.20 10.50
CA ALA A 174 -13.34 -5.65 10.46
C ALA A 174 -14.69 -6.12 11.02
N GLU A 175 -15.16 -5.56 12.14
CA GLU A 175 -16.48 -5.86 12.71
C GLU A 175 -17.62 -5.49 11.75
N LYS A 176 -17.54 -4.31 11.12
CA LYS A 176 -18.53 -3.87 10.13
C LYS A 176 -18.55 -4.77 8.88
N LEU A 177 -17.37 -5.15 8.39
CA LEU A 177 -17.21 -6.05 7.25
C LEU A 177 -17.76 -7.44 7.55
N GLU A 178 -17.51 -7.97 8.74
CA GLU A 178 -18.10 -9.22 9.21
C GLU A 178 -19.63 -9.12 9.28
N GLY A 179 -20.16 -8.01 9.81
CA GLY A 179 -21.60 -7.74 9.90
C GLY A 179 -22.33 -7.72 8.56
N VAL A 180 -21.67 -7.31 7.47
CA VAL A 180 -22.22 -7.37 6.10
C VAL A 180 -21.86 -8.65 5.35
N GLY A 181 -21.23 -9.61 6.02
CA GLY A 181 -20.89 -10.92 5.45
C GLY A 181 -19.73 -10.89 4.45
N ALA A 182 -18.83 -9.89 4.53
CA ALA A 182 -17.64 -9.85 3.70
C ALA A 182 -16.76 -11.07 3.97
N LYS A 183 -16.27 -11.72 2.91
CA LYS A 183 -15.43 -12.92 3.01
C LYS A 183 -14.16 -12.76 2.20
N ILE A 184 -13.05 -13.22 2.77
CA ILE A 184 -11.78 -13.36 2.07
C ILE A 184 -11.93 -14.45 0.99
N PRO A 185 -11.42 -14.23 -0.24
CA PRO A 185 -11.44 -15.24 -1.29
C PRO A 185 -10.86 -16.58 -0.84
N LYS A 186 -11.46 -17.69 -1.30
CA LYS A 186 -11.02 -19.04 -0.93
C LYS A 186 -9.56 -19.25 -1.35
N GLY A 187 -8.76 -19.82 -0.44
CA GLY A 187 -7.34 -20.07 -0.69
C GLY A 187 -6.45 -18.84 -0.49
N CYS A 188 -7.00 -17.75 0.06
CA CYS A 188 -6.24 -16.59 0.50
C CYS A 188 -6.23 -16.48 2.04
N LEU A 189 -5.20 -15.82 2.58
CA LEU A 189 -5.11 -15.47 3.99
C LEU A 189 -5.06 -13.96 4.15
N PHE A 190 -5.74 -13.44 5.17
CA PHE A 190 -5.70 -12.03 5.54
C PHE A 190 -5.14 -11.85 6.94
N ARG A 191 -4.19 -10.92 7.10
CA ARG A 191 -3.46 -10.67 8.35
C ARG A 191 -3.29 -9.17 8.55
N HIS A 192 -3.95 -8.62 9.55
CA HIS A 192 -3.68 -7.25 9.99
C HIS A 192 -2.33 -7.15 10.71
N VAL A 193 -1.62 -6.04 10.62
CA VAL A 193 -0.41 -5.69 11.36
C VAL A 193 -0.57 -4.23 11.82
N PRO A 194 -0.62 -3.95 13.13
CA PRO A 194 -0.74 -2.59 13.63
C PRO A 194 0.39 -1.70 13.13
N SER A 195 0.06 -0.59 12.48
CA SER A 195 1.05 0.39 12.01
C SER A 195 1.77 1.08 13.17
N GLU A 196 1.12 1.17 14.33
CA GLU A 196 1.68 1.73 15.57
C GLU A 196 2.58 0.74 16.33
N SER A 197 2.84 -0.45 15.77
CA SER A 197 3.79 -1.41 16.35
C SER A 197 5.18 -0.81 16.45
N SER A 198 5.85 -1.00 17.60
CA SER A 198 7.24 -0.55 17.79
C SER A 198 8.23 -1.20 16.82
N ASN A 199 7.84 -2.33 16.21
CA ASN A 199 8.62 -2.99 15.16
C ASN A 199 7.67 -3.70 14.17
N VAL A 200 7.26 -2.95 13.15
CA VAL A 200 6.38 -3.46 12.07
C VAL A 200 7.04 -4.62 11.31
N GLN A 201 8.35 -4.55 11.04
CA GLN A 201 9.12 -5.60 10.37
C GLN A 201 9.06 -6.94 11.13
N GLN A 202 9.29 -6.92 12.44
CA GLN A 202 9.18 -8.11 13.27
C GLN A 202 7.73 -8.62 13.32
N SER A 203 6.75 -7.69 13.38
CA SER A 203 5.33 -8.04 13.41
C SER A 203 4.86 -8.72 12.12
N LEU A 204 5.35 -8.26 10.96
CA LEU A 204 5.12 -8.91 9.66
C LEU A 204 5.73 -10.31 9.62
N ARG A 205 7.00 -10.45 9.99
CA ARG A 205 7.70 -11.75 10.05
C ARG A 205 6.99 -12.74 10.97
N ALA A 206 6.55 -12.29 12.15
CA ALA A 206 5.80 -13.13 13.09
C ALA A 206 4.45 -13.60 12.53
N LYS A 207 3.88 -12.89 11.53
CA LYS A 207 2.67 -13.29 10.81
C LYS A 207 2.94 -14.08 9.54
N GLY A 208 4.19 -14.45 9.29
CA GLY A 208 4.61 -15.32 8.18
C GLY A 208 5.16 -14.59 6.96
N PHE A 209 5.38 -13.27 7.03
CA PHE A 209 6.05 -12.56 5.93
C PHE A 209 7.49 -13.06 5.80
N ASN A 210 7.92 -13.34 4.57
CA ASN A 210 9.26 -13.80 4.25
C ASN A 210 9.91 -12.88 3.21
N GLY A 211 10.97 -12.17 3.59
CA GLY A 211 11.69 -11.25 2.71
C GLY A 211 12.57 -11.94 1.66
N ASN A 212 12.65 -13.28 1.65
CA ASN A 212 13.28 -14.05 0.56
C ASN A 212 12.30 -14.38 -0.58
N LEU A 213 11.00 -14.09 -0.42
CA LEU A 213 9.98 -14.41 -1.42
C LEU A 213 9.43 -13.13 -2.07
N PRO A 214 9.09 -13.19 -3.37
CA PRO A 214 8.47 -12.07 -4.08
C PRO A 214 7.25 -11.51 -3.34
N SER A 215 7.10 -10.19 -3.38
CA SER A 215 6.00 -9.47 -2.78
C SER A 215 5.62 -8.24 -3.62
N ILE A 216 4.38 -7.79 -3.48
CA ILE A 216 3.96 -6.47 -3.95
C ILE A 216 3.45 -5.64 -2.77
N TRP A 217 3.86 -4.38 -2.77
CA TRP A 217 3.53 -3.41 -1.74
C TRP A 217 2.67 -2.31 -2.33
N ALA A 218 1.64 -1.88 -1.62
CA ALA A 218 0.82 -0.74 -2.00
C ALA A 218 0.68 0.28 -0.87
N ILE A 219 0.61 1.57 -1.20
CA ILE A 219 0.23 2.64 -0.28
C ILE A 219 -0.86 3.51 -0.88
N GLN A 220 -1.95 3.70 -0.15
CA GLN A 220 -3.04 4.61 -0.54
C GLN A 220 -3.83 5.04 0.70
N GLY A 221 -4.28 6.30 0.76
CA GLY A 221 -5.11 6.80 1.85
C GLY A 221 -4.38 7.00 3.19
N LEU A 222 -3.18 6.44 3.37
CA LEU A 222 -2.35 6.69 4.54
C LEU A 222 -1.85 8.15 4.52
N PRO A 223 -2.05 8.94 5.59
CA PRO A 223 -1.63 10.33 5.62
C PRO A 223 -0.11 10.44 5.80
N VAL A 224 0.58 10.64 4.67
CA VAL A 224 2.02 10.94 4.64
C VAL A 224 2.20 12.45 4.75
N MET A 225 2.63 12.91 5.92
CA MET A 225 2.67 14.34 6.25
C MET A 225 4.05 14.97 6.08
N THR A 226 5.11 14.19 5.97
CA THR A 226 6.48 14.72 5.84
C THR A 226 7.31 13.86 4.91
N LEU A 227 8.34 14.45 4.31
CA LEU A 227 9.31 13.69 3.52
C LEU A 227 9.98 12.61 4.38
N SER A 228 10.29 12.89 5.65
CA SER A 228 10.84 11.90 6.58
C SER A 228 9.90 10.72 6.80
N SER A 229 8.58 10.94 6.93
CA SER A 229 7.62 9.83 7.05
C SER A 229 7.56 8.97 5.78
N LEU A 230 7.75 9.56 4.60
CA LEU A 230 7.87 8.80 3.36
C LEU A 230 9.19 8.00 3.32
N GLU A 231 10.31 8.59 3.72
CA GLU A 231 11.60 7.89 3.80
C GLU A 231 11.56 6.72 4.79
N GLU A 232 10.90 6.86 5.94
CA GLU A 232 10.68 5.77 6.88
C GLU A 232 9.90 4.61 6.27
N ILE A 233 8.84 4.91 5.50
CA ILE A 233 8.09 3.91 4.75
C ILE A 233 8.98 3.25 3.70
N LEU A 234 9.74 4.02 2.93
CA LEU A 234 10.65 3.48 1.92
C LEU A 234 11.72 2.58 2.56
N LEU A 235 12.27 2.95 3.72
CA LEU A 235 13.24 2.14 4.45
C LEU A 235 12.61 0.85 4.96
N LEU A 236 11.38 0.91 5.51
CA LEU A 236 10.64 -0.28 5.93
C LEU A 236 10.43 -1.25 4.76
N VAL A 237 9.94 -0.76 3.63
CA VAL A 237 9.71 -1.58 2.44
C VAL A 237 11.03 -2.11 1.90
N SER A 238 12.08 -1.28 1.79
CA SER A 238 13.39 -1.71 1.28
C SER A 238 14.06 -2.76 2.16
N GLY A 239 13.81 -2.77 3.48
CA GLY A 239 14.36 -3.79 4.38
C GLY A 239 13.66 -5.15 4.27
N LEU A 240 12.41 -5.16 3.78
CA LEU A 240 11.56 -6.34 3.74
C LEU A 240 11.38 -6.93 2.33
N ALA A 241 11.21 -6.08 1.33
CA ALA A 241 10.94 -6.49 -0.03
C ALA A 241 12.19 -7.09 -0.68
N THR A 242 12.04 -8.29 -1.27
CA THR A 242 13.08 -8.93 -2.08
C THR A 242 13.44 -8.05 -3.28
N ASN A 243 14.69 -8.14 -3.74
CA ASN A 243 15.10 -7.51 -5.01
C ASN A 243 14.12 -7.83 -6.15
N GLY A 244 13.76 -6.83 -6.96
CA GLY A 244 12.81 -6.92 -8.06
C GLY A 244 11.33 -6.81 -7.67
N CYS A 245 11.00 -6.73 -6.37
CA CYS A 245 9.62 -6.49 -5.92
C CYS A 245 9.15 -5.08 -6.29
N PHE A 246 7.84 -4.90 -6.39
CA PHE A 246 7.23 -3.61 -6.69
C PHE A 246 6.59 -2.96 -5.46
N PHE A 247 6.74 -1.64 -5.36
CA PHE A 247 6.00 -0.77 -4.46
C PHE A 247 5.21 0.25 -5.28
N VAL A 248 3.88 0.21 -5.20
CA VAL A 248 2.97 1.07 -5.97
C VAL A 248 2.16 1.94 -5.02
N GLY A 249 1.74 3.12 -5.45
CA GLY A 249 0.83 3.90 -4.63
C GLY A 249 0.77 5.35 -5.03
N GLU A 250 0.33 6.15 -4.08
CA GLU A 250 0.29 7.59 -4.22
C GLU A 250 0.82 8.30 -2.98
N PHE A 251 1.36 9.50 -3.18
CA PHE A 251 1.74 10.41 -2.10
C PHE A 251 1.41 11.86 -2.45
N PRO A 252 1.25 12.76 -1.47
CA PRO A 252 0.95 14.16 -1.77
C PRO A 252 2.08 14.89 -2.51
N ALA A 253 1.75 15.59 -3.59
CA ALA A 253 2.68 16.30 -4.49
C ALA A 253 3.49 17.40 -3.80
N TRP A 254 2.99 17.95 -2.70
CA TRP A 254 3.70 18.94 -1.90
C TRP A 254 4.92 18.33 -1.19
N LEU A 255 4.98 17.01 -1.00
CA LEU A 255 6.20 16.34 -0.54
C LEU A 255 7.35 16.43 -1.55
N ALA A 256 7.01 16.62 -2.83
CA ALA A 256 7.99 16.82 -3.90
C ALA A 256 8.40 18.29 -4.06
N GLU A 257 7.85 19.20 -3.25
CA GLU A 257 8.21 20.61 -3.27
C GLU A 257 9.49 20.82 -2.47
N THR A 258 10.55 21.20 -3.16
CA THR A 258 11.80 21.61 -2.52
C THR A 258 11.76 23.11 -2.31
N ASP A 259 11.80 23.55 -1.05
CA ASP A 259 12.41 24.84 -0.73
C ASP A 259 13.88 24.77 -1.17
N MET A 260 14.44 25.88 -1.64
CA MET A 260 15.86 26.06 -2.06
C MET A 260 16.12 25.96 -3.57
N GLY A 261 16.15 27.13 -4.22
CA GLY A 261 17.25 27.71 -5.05
C GLY A 261 17.95 26.91 -6.16
N ILE A 262 17.70 25.60 -6.31
CA ILE A 262 18.32 24.73 -7.30
C ILE A 262 17.23 24.36 -8.31
N LYS A 263 17.57 24.45 -9.59
CA LYS A 263 16.70 24.15 -10.74
C LYS A 263 16.48 22.63 -10.89
N CYS A 264 16.08 21.94 -9.81
CA CYS A 264 15.70 20.53 -9.83
C CYS A 264 14.18 20.46 -10.03
N SER A 265 13.72 19.71 -11.01
CA SER A 265 12.28 19.45 -11.15
C SER A 265 11.78 18.63 -9.96
N LYS A 266 10.50 18.80 -9.59
CA LYS A 266 9.82 18.01 -8.54
C LYS A 266 10.04 16.50 -8.74
N LYS A 267 10.01 16.06 -10.00
CA LYS A 267 10.23 14.67 -10.42
C LYS A 267 11.65 14.19 -10.07
N GLU A 268 12.69 14.93 -10.48
CA GLU A 268 14.08 14.55 -10.22
C GLU A 268 14.41 14.52 -8.72
N SER A 269 13.81 15.41 -7.93
CA SER A 269 13.97 15.39 -6.47
C SER A 269 13.44 14.08 -5.88
N MET A 270 12.21 13.71 -6.24
CA MET A 270 11.60 12.47 -5.75
C MET A 270 12.31 11.22 -6.29
N GLU A 271 12.78 11.24 -7.53
CA GLU A 271 13.60 10.14 -8.07
C GLU A 271 14.86 9.91 -7.24
N LYS A 272 15.53 10.98 -6.79
CA LYS A 272 16.67 10.87 -5.87
C LYS A 272 16.28 10.31 -4.52
N VAL A 273 15.15 10.73 -3.94
CA VAL A 273 14.66 10.21 -2.65
C VAL A 273 14.43 8.70 -2.73
N PHE A 274 13.69 8.23 -3.75
CA PHE A 274 13.44 6.80 -3.95
C PHE A 274 14.75 6.04 -4.22
N LEU A 275 15.64 6.57 -5.06
CA LEU A 275 16.91 5.92 -5.39
C LEU A 275 17.82 5.79 -4.17
N ASN A 276 17.92 6.83 -3.33
CA ASN A 276 18.66 6.80 -2.08
C ASN A 276 18.12 5.75 -1.10
N ASN A 277 16.83 5.44 -1.20
CA ASN A 277 16.16 4.41 -0.41
C ASN A 277 16.08 3.04 -1.12
N GLY A 278 16.77 2.86 -2.25
CA GLY A 278 16.92 1.56 -2.90
C GLY A 278 15.88 1.26 -3.96
N PHE A 279 15.14 2.25 -4.44
CA PHE A 279 14.09 2.07 -5.44
C PHE A 279 14.37 2.80 -6.75
N ARG A 280 14.05 2.16 -7.88
CA ARG A 280 13.87 2.84 -9.16
C ARG A 280 12.40 3.22 -9.30
N VAL A 281 12.09 4.50 -9.23
CA VAL A 281 10.70 4.98 -9.28
C VAL A 281 10.33 5.52 -10.66
N ASN A 282 9.11 5.20 -11.10
CA ASN A 282 8.43 5.83 -12.22
C ASN A 282 7.23 6.61 -11.68
N MET A 283 7.23 7.93 -11.85
CA MET A 283 6.11 8.80 -11.49
C MET A 283 5.08 8.80 -12.62
N ILE A 284 3.86 8.40 -12.29
CA ILE A 284 2.77 8.18 -13.24
C ILE A 284 1.85 9.40 -13.27
N SER A 285 1.57 9.89 -14.48
CA SER A 285 0.64 11.00 -14.68
C SER A 285 -0.81 10.50 -14.63
N HIS A 286 -1.64 11.11 -13.78
CA HIS A 286 -3.09 10.86 -13.78
C HIS A 286 -3.73 11.06 -15.16
N MET A 287 -3.21 11.99 -15.97
CA MET A 287 -3.68 12.22 -17.35
C MET A 287 -3.42 11.02 -18.26
N GLU A 288 -2.28 10.36 -18.07
CA GLU A 288 -1.91 9.16 -18.83
C GLU A 288 -2.79 7.97 -18.43
N VAL A 289 -3.02 7.79 -17.12
CA VAL A 289 -3.95 6.78 -16.59
C VAL A 289 -5.37 7.05 -17.07
N ALA A 290 -5.85 8.29 -17.03
CA ALA A 290 -7.17 8.63 -17.55
C ALA A 290 -7.31 8.25 -19.03
N ARG A 291 -6.29 8.56 -19.84
CA ARG A 291 -6.27 8.26 -21.27
C ARG A 291 -6.33 6.75 -21.53
N SER A 292 -5.64 5.92 -20.74
CA SER A 292 -5.69 4.47 -20.89
C SER A 292 -7.08 3.89 -20.61
N PHE A 293 -7.88 4.55 -19.76
CA PHE A 293 -9.28 4.22 -19.51
C PHE A 293 -10.29 4.97 -20.40
N GLY A 294 -9.82 5.68 -21.43
CA GLY A 294 -10.68 6.46 -22.33
C GLY A 294 -11.42 7.62 -21.65
N LYS A 295 -10.87 8.13 -20.54
CA LYS A 295 -11.39 9.29 -19.79
C LYS A 295 -10.54 10.52 -20.08
N SER A 296 -11.14 11.70 -19.94
CA SER A 296 -10.43 12.98 -19.96
C SER A 296 -10.52 13.59 -18.57
N LEU A 297 -9.38 14.08 -18.07
CA LEU A 297 -9.30 14.83 -16.82
C LEU A 297 -9.21 16.32 -17.12
N THR A 298 -9.95 17.12 -16.37
CA THR A 298 -9.67 18.56 -16.23
C THR A 298 -8.53 18.74 -15.24
N PRO A 299 -7.73 19.81 -15.33
CA PRO A 299 -6.75 20.15 -14.31
C PRO A 299 -7.51 20.51 -13.01
N GLU A 300 -7.78 19.52 -12.18
CA GLU A 300 -8.36 19.68 -10.84
C GLU A 300 -7.26 19.72 -9.77
N ASN A 301 -7.61 20.20 -8.58
CA ASN A 301 -6.72 20.31 -7.42
C ASN A 301 -6.35 18.96 -6.76
N TYR A 302 -6.44 17.84 -7.49
CA TYR A 302 -6.01 16.56 -6.92
C TYR A 302 -4.49 16.50 -6.91
N ASN A 303 -3.96 16.69 -5.70
CA ASN A 303 -2.54 16.91 -5.51
C ASN A 303 -1.77 15.63 -5.19
N ASN A 304 -2.27 14.42 -5.39
CA ASN A 304 -1.43 13.23 -5.21
C ASN A 304 -0.67 12.88 -6.49
N ILE A 305 0.52 12.32 -6.33
CA ILE A 305 1.35 11.77 -7.41
C ILE A 305 1.29 10.25 -7.31
N LEU A 306 0.89 9.60 -8.40
CA LEU A 306 0.98 8.14 -8.52
C LEU A 306 2.40 7.71 -8.84
N PHE A 307 2.82 6.57 -8.31
CA PHE A 307 4.13 6.02 -8.60
C PHE A 307 4.12 4.49 -8.67
N VAL A 308 5.09 3.96 -9.40
CA VAL A 308 5.49 2.54 -9.35
C VAL A 308 7.01 2.52 -9.13
N ALA A 309 7.44 1.84 -8.08
CA ALA A 309 8.84 1.73 -7.68
C ALA A 309 9.28 0.26 -7.69
N GLU A 310 10.42 -0.02 -8.32
CA GLU A 310 11.07 -1.32 -8.32
C GLU A 310 12.17 -1.35 -7.26
N GLN A 311 12.17 -2.38 -6.41
CA GLN A 311 13.16 -2.59 -5.37
C GLN A 311 14.49 -3.07 -5.98
N LEU A 312 15.54 -2.27 -5.82
CA LEU A 312 16.87 -2.56 -6.37
C LEU A 312 17.80 -3.24 -5.36
N ARG A 313 17.49 -3.20 -4.05
CA ARG A 313 18.32 -3.80 -3.02
C ARG A 313 17.81 -5.18 -2.62
N PHE A 314 18.72 -6.00 -2.10
CA PHE A 314 18.36 -7.23 -1.41
C PHE A 314 17.68 -6.88 -0.08
N SER A 315 16.67 -7.66 0.29
CA SER A 315 16.04 -7.53 1.60
C SER A 315 17.02 -7.89 2.72
N ASP A 316 16.71 -7.51 3.96
CA ASP A 316 17.49 -7.91 5.12
C ASP A 316 17.56 -9.44 5.26
N ASP A 317 16.49 -10.16 4.88
CA ASP A 317 16.44 -11.63 4.93
C ASP A 317 17.35 -12.27 3.87
N GLN A 318 17.44 -11.68 2.67
CA GLN A 318 18.36 -12.12 1.62
C GLN A 318 19.81 -11.88 2.04
N MET A 319 20.10 -10.69 2.57
CA MET A 319 21.44 -10.35 3.06
C MET A 319 21.86 -11.26 4.21
N GLU A 320 20.96 -11.57 5.15
CA GLU A 320 21.24 -12.48 6.27
C GLU A 320 21.45 -13.93 5.80
N THR A 321 20.75 -14.35 4.75
CA THR A 321 20.99 -15.65 4.12
C THR A 321 22.42 -15.71 3.56
N TRP A 322 22.85 -14.68 2.83
CA TRP A 322 24.22 -14.66 2.31
C TRP A 322 25.30 -14.57 3.38
N ARG A 323 25.10 -13.77 4.44
CA ARG A 323 26.05 -13.73 5.57
C ARG A 323 26.27 -15.10 6.17
N ARG A 324 25.19 -15.86 6.38
CA ARG A 324 25.28 -17.23 6.90
C ARG A 324 25.99 -18.19 5.96
N GLU A 325 25.78 -18.07 4.64
CA GLU A 325 26.50 -18.91 3.68
C GLU A 325 27.98 -18.57 3.61
N PHE A 326 28.37 -17.29 3.66
CA PHE A 326 29.78 -16.90 3.72
C PHE A 326 30.47 -17.44 4.98
N GLN A 327 29.81 -17.34 6.13
CA GLN A 327 30.36 -17.86 7.39
C GLN A 327 30.59 -19.38 7.34
N ARG A 328 29.67 -20.15 6.75
CA ARG A 328 29.85 -21.60 6.58
C ARG A 328 31.05 -21.95 5.70
N VAL A 329 31.23 -21.22 4.59
CA VAL A 329 32.36 -21.45 3.68
C VAL A 329 33.69 -21.13 4.34
N GLU A 330 33.76 -20.12 5.21
CA GLU A 330 34.94 -19.82 6.00
C GLU A 330 35.23 -20.92 7.04
N GLU A 331 34.20 -21.39 7.76
CA GLU A 331 34.33 -22.48 8.74
C GLU A 331 34.77 -23.81 8.10
N ASP A 332 34.20 -24.19 6.95
CA ASP A 332 34.56 -25.41 6.22
C ASP A 332 35.99 -25.33 5.61
N GLY A 333 36.43 -24.14 5.20
CA GLY A 333 37.76 -23.92 4.62
C GLY A 333 38.90 -24.00 5.64
N ASP A 334 38.62 -23.76 6.92
CA ASP A 334 39.60 -23.88 8.01
C ASP A 334 39.80 -25.34 8.46
N GLU A 335 38.86 -26.25 8.18
CA GLU A 335 38.95 -27.68 8.54
C GLU A 335 39.78 -28.52 7.55
N GLU A 336 39.90 -28.13 6.27
CA GLU A 336 40.73 -28.84 5.27
C GLU A 336 42.25 -28.54 5.41
N GLY A 337 42.65 -27.62 6.29
CA GLY A 337 44.05 -27.20 6.47
C GLY A 337 44.91 -28.06 7.42
N PHE A 338 44.38 -29.13 8.01
CA PHE A 338 45.03 -29.88 9.10
C PHE A 338 45.26 -31.38 8.82
N GLU A 339 45.27 -31.83 7.57
CA GLU A 339 45.54 -33.25 7.22
C GLU A 339 46.95 -33.55 6.64
N GLU A 340 47.92 -32.63 6.71
CA GLU A 340 49.33 -32.96 6.40
C GLU A 340 50.29 -32.58 7.54
N LEU A 341 50.51 -33.52 8.48
CA LEU A 341 51.67 -33.54 9.39
C LEU A 341 52.29 -34.94 9.47
#